data_AF-A0A1L9GKL5-F1
#
_entry.id   AF-A0A1L9GKL5-F1
#
_cell.length_a   1.000
_cell.length_b   1.000
_cell.length_c   1.000
_cell.angle_alpha   90.00
_cell.angle_beta   90.00
_cell.angle_gamma   90.00
#
_symmetry.space_group_name_H-M   'P 1'
#
loop_
_entity.id
_entity.type
_entity.pdbx_description
1 polymer ?
#
loop_
_entity_poly.entity_id
_entity_poly.type
_entity_poly.pdbx_seq_one_letter_code
_entity_poly.pdbx_strand_id
1 'polypeptide(L)'
;MNLAEIQSFKQIGRRLRSEREGRGLTLPAVARLCGMSVSELVRIENGELLGFRQVLEDALTNAEVYAKALDVALDNTGMATINAKNDEVFIPVFLRKK
;
A
#
# COMPACT_ATOMS: atom_id res chain seq x y z
N MET A 1 5.74 10.67 -15.41
CA MET A 1 6.04 9.98 -14.14
C MET A 1 7.38 10.47 -13.63
N ASN A 2 7.44 11.01 -12.41
CA ASN A 2 8.66 11.48 -11.78
C ASN A 2 9.03 10.61 -10.55
N LEU A 3 10.23 10.80 -10.02
CA LEU A 3 10.73 10.03 -8.88
C LEU A 3 9.85 10.21 -7.62
N ALA A 4 9.28 11.40 -7.43
CA ALA A 4 8.46 11.72 -6.27
C ALA A 4 7.13 10.94 -6.26
N GLU A 5 6.48 10.79 -7.43
CA GLU A 5 5.26 9.98 -7.59
C GLU A 5 5.53 8.51 -7.23
N ILE A 6 6.68 7.97 -7.68
CA ILE A 6 7.07 6.58 -7.37
C ILE A 6 7.32 6.40 -5.88
N GLN A 7 8.03 7.34 -5.25
CA GLN A 7 8.29 7.30 -3.81
C GLN A 7 7.01 7.44 -2.99
N SER A 8 6.11 8.33 -3.41
CA SER A 8 4.80 8.53 -2.78
C SER A 8 3.97 7.24 -2.83
N PHE A 9 3.86 6.61 -3.99
CA PHE A 9 3.10 5.37 -4.12
C PHE A 9 3.69 4.22 -3.31
N LYS A 10 5.02 4.11 -3.21
CA LYS A 10 5.68 3.15 -2.30
C LYS A 10 5.30 3.40 -0.84
N GLN A 11 5.18 4.65 -0.41
CA GLN A 11 4.75 4.97 0.95
C GLN A 11 3.29 4.58 1.20
N ILE A 12 2.41 4.82 0.22
CA ILE A 12 1.01 4.37 0.25
C ILE A 12 0.95 2.84 0.42
N GLY A 13 1.68 2.10 -0.42
CA GLY A 13 1.74 0.63 -0.35
C GLY A 13 2.15 0.11 1.03
N ARG A 14 3.22 0.67 1.60
CA ARG A 14 3.69 0.32 2.96
C ARG A 14 2.66 0.60 4.05
N ARG A 15 1.97 1.75 3.95
CA ARG A 15 0.90 2.13 4.90
C ARG A 15 -0.26 1.14 4.83
N LEU A 16 -0.76 0.85 3.63
CA LEU A 16 -1.86 -0.10 3.42
C LEU A 16 -1.50 -1.50 3.93
N ARG A 17 -0.28 -1.98 3.66
CA ARG A 17 0.21 -3.25 4.19
C ARG A 17 0.22 -3.27 5.71
N SER A 18 0.74 -2.21 6.34
CA SER A 18 0.86 -2.12 7.80
C SER A 18 -0.53 -2.12 8.46
N GLU A 19 -1.48 -1.39 7.89
CA GLU A 19 -2.88 -1.37 8.35
C GLU A 19 -3.55 -2.73 8.18
N ARG A 20 -3.40 -3.36 7.01
CA ARG A 20 -3.94 -4.71 6.77
C ARG A 20 -3.38 -5.72 7.78
N GLU A 21 -2.06 -5.77 7.91
CA GLU A 21 -1.39 -6.71 8.80
C GLU A 21 -1.67 -6.42 10.28
N GLY A 22 -1.73 -5.16 10.68
CA GLY A 22 -2.06 -4.74 12.05
C GLY A 22 -3.47 -5.17 12.49
N ARG A 23 -4.39 -5.31 11.53
CA ARG A 23 -5.75 -5.82 11.74
C ARG A 23 -5.88 -7.33 11.56
N GLY A 24 -4.78 -8.04 11.28
CA GLY A 24 -4.78 -9.48 11.02
C GLY A 24 -5.51 -9.90 9.75
N LEU A 25 -5.72 -8.98 8.80
CA LEU A 25 -6.42 -9.26 7.55
C LEU A 25 -5.50 -9.95 6.54
N THR A 26 -6.01 -11.00 5.89
CA THR A 26 -5.28 -11.71 4.83
C THR A 26 -5.47 -11.01 3.48
N LEU A 27 -4.49 -11.11 2.59
CA LEU A 27 -4.61 -10.59 1.22
C LEU A 27 -5.87 -11.10 0.49
N PRO A 28 -6.22 -12.40 0.53
CA PRO A 28 -7.46 -12.88 -0.11
C PRO A 28 -8.74 -12.29 0.50
N ALA A 29 -8.76 -12.00 1.80
CA ALA A 29 -9.93 -11.40 2.44
C ALA A 29 -10.17 -9.98 1.89
N VAL A 30 -9.11 -9.17 1.86
CA VAL A 30 -9.15 -7.80 1.33
C VAL A 30 -9.41 -7.77 -0.17
N ALA A 31 -8.80 -8.68 -0.93
CA ALA A 31 -8.99 -8.75 -2.39
C ALA A 31 -10.47 -8.89 -2.76
N ARG A 32 -11.20 -9.74 -2.02
CA ARG A 32 -12.66 -9.89 -2.17
C ARG A 32 -13.42 -8.62 -1.80
N LEU A 33 -13.02 -7.90 -0.75
CA LEU A 33 -13.65 -6.63 -0.36
C LEU A 33 -13.46 -5.54 -1.42
N CYS A 34 -12.31 -5.54 -2.09
CA CYS A 34 -11.94 -4.53 -3.09
C CYS A 34 -12.42 -4.88 -4.50
N GLY A 35 -12.88 -6.12 -4.75
CA GLY A 35 -13.14 -6.61 -6.10
C GLY A 35 -11.89 -6.75 -6.97
N MET A 36 -10.72 -6.95 -6.34
CA MET A 36 -9.42 -7.06 -7.00
C MET A 36 -8.85 -8.47 -6.88
N SER A 37 -7.87 -8.78 -7.71
CA SER A 37 -7.02 -9.95 -7.55
C SER A 37 -5.99 -9.76 -6.43
N VAL A 38 -5.54 -10.87 -5.84
CA VAL A 38 -4.47 -10.84 -4.82
C VAL A 38 -3.18 -10.22 -5.40
N SER A 39 -2.87 -10.46 -6.68
CA SER A 39 -1.67 -9.92 -7.30
C SER A 39 -1.72 -8.40 -7.46
N GLU A 40 -2.90 -7.81 -7.68
CA GLU A 40 -3.07 -6.36 -7.67
C GLU A 40 -2.79 -5.76 -6.31
N LEU A 41 -3.30 -6.37 -5.23
CA LEU A 41 -3.00 -5.90 -3.87
C LEU A 41 -1.50 -6.02 -3.54
N VAL A 42 -0.85 -7.12 -3.93
CA VAL A 42 0.60 -7.29 -3.73
C VAL A 42 1.38 -6.19 -4.46
N ARG A 43 1.02 -5.87 -5.70
CA ARG A 43 1.64 -4.77 -6.44
C ARG A 43 1.46 -3.43 -5.75
N ILE A 44 0.25 -3.14 -5.23
CA ILE A 44 -0.01 -1.92 -4.46
C ILE A 44 0.88 -1.89 -3.21
N GLU A 45 0.89 -2.96 -2.41
CA GLU A 45 1.66 -3.04 -1.16
C GLU A 45 3.18 -2.91 -1.37
N ASN A 46 3.69 -3.39 -2.52
CA ASN A 46 5.08 -3.24 -2.91
C ASN A 46 5.40 -1.88 -3.57
N GLY A 47 4.38 -1.08 -3.90
CA GLY A 47 4.53 0.18 -4.61
C GLY A 47 4.93 0.02 -6.09
N GLU A 48 4.50 -1.06 -6.73
CA GLU A 48 4.82 -1.41 -8.11
C GLU A 48 3.90 -0.71 -9.13
N LEU A 49 4.10 0.59 -9.35
CA LEU A 49 3.35 1.38 -10.35
C LEU A 49 3.40 0.83 -11.77
N LEU A 50 4.57 0.32 -12.18
CA LEU A 50 4.82 -0.15 -13.54
C LEU A 50 4.26 -1.55 -13.81
N GLY A 51 3.86 -2.29 -12.76
CA GLY A 51 3.30 -3.63 -12.88
C GLY A 51 1.83 -3.65 -13.32
N PHE A 52 1.21 -2.49 -13.49
CA PHE A 52 -0.17 -2.34 -13.95
C PHE A 52 -0.21 -2.29 -15.48
N ARG A 53 -0.91 -3.26 -16.07
CA ARG A 53 -0.91 -3.53 -17.53
C ARG A 53 -1.54 -2.42 -18.35
N GLN A 54 -2.45 -1.65 -17.75
CA GLN A 54 -3.21 -0.60 -18.40
C GLN A 54 -3.28 0.56 -17.40
N VAL A 55 -2.71 1.71 -17.77
CA VAL A 55 -2.87 3.05 -17.16
C VAL A 55 -2.47 3.22 -15.67
N LEU A 56 -1.69 4.27 -15.38
CA LEU A 56 -1.32 4.70 -14.02
C LEU A 56 -2.54 5.03 -13.14
N GLU A 57 -3.60 5.54 -13.76
CA GLU A 57 -4.88 5.86 -13.12
C GLU A 57 -5.48 4.62 -12.43
N ASP A 58 -5.29 3.42 -12.99
CA ASP A 58 -5.77 2.17 -12.40
C ASP A 58 -5.03 1.85 -11.09
N ALA A 59 -3.72 2.12 -11.01
CA ALA A 59 -2.93 1.87 -9.81
C ALA A 59 -3.35 2.77 -8.64
N LEU A 60 -3.57 4.06 -8.90
CA LEU A 60 -4.03 5.03 -7.89
C LEU A 60 -5.47 4.76 -7.48
N THR A 61 -6.37 4.53 -8.45
CA THR A 61 -7.77 4.18 -8.20
C THR A 61 -7.87 2.91 -7.35
N ASN A 62 -7.06 1.90 -7.66
CA ASN A 62 -7.05 0.66 -6.88
C ASN A 62 -6.49 0.87 -5.47
N ALA A 63 -5.46 1.71 -5.30
CA ALA A 63 -4.97 2.07 -3.97
C ALA A 63 -6.03 2.82 -3.14
N GLU A 64 -6.83 3.69 -3.76
CA GLU A 64 -7.94 4.38 -3.09
C GLU A 64 -9.06 3.42 -2.68
N VAL A 65 -9.45 2.50 -3.57
CA VAL A 65 -10.46 1.47 -3.25
C VAL A 65 -9.97 0.59 -2.09
N TYR A 66 -8.69 0.20 -2.11
CA TYR A 66 -8.09 -0.55 -1.01
C TYR A 66 -8.10 0.26 0.30
N ALA A 67 -7.70 1.53 0.26
CA ALA A 67 -7.74 2.39 1.44
C ALA A 67 -9.15 2.53 2.03
N LYS A 68 -10.17 2.70 1.17
CA LYS A 68 -11.59 2.72 1.59
C LYS A 68 -12.02 1.40 2.22
N ALA A 69 -11.62 0.26 1.66
CA ALA A 69 -11.93 -1.06 2.22
C ALA A 69 -11.30 -1.27 3.61
N LEU A 70 -10.20 -0.58 3.91
CA LEU A 70 -9.57 -0.55 5.23
C LEU A 70 -10.02 0.64 6.09
N ASP A 71 -10.91 1.52 5.64
CA ASP A 71 -11.24 2.77 6.35
C ASP A 71 -9.97 3.57 6.73
N VAL A 72 -9.04 3.70 5.78
CA VAL A 72 -7.78 4.43 5.93
C VAL A 72 -7.86 5.69 5.08
N ALA A 73 -7.71 6.86 5.71
CA ALA A 73 -7.56 8.11 4.97
C ALA A 73 -6.18 8.15 4.29
N LEU A 74 -6.15 8.23 2.96
CA LEU A 74 -4.94 8.56 2.19
C LEU A 74 -4.83 10.09 2.14
N ASP A 75 -4.42 10.69 3.25
CA ASP A 75 -4.21 12.11 3.31
C ASP A 75 -2.88 12.48 2.62
N ASN A 76 -2.94 13.48 1.71
CA ASN A 76 -1.75 14.04 1.04
C ASN A 76 -0.77 14.72 2.03
N THR A 77 -1.18 14.85 3.29
CA THR A 77 -0.46 15.47 4.42
C THR A 77 0.55 14.54 5.10
N GLY A 78 1.00 13.48 4.42
CA GLY A 78 2.16 12.67 4.79
C GLY A 78 3.49 13.11 4.14
N MET A 79 3.53 14.24 3.41
CA MET A 79 4.80 14.85 2.97
C MET A 79 5.62 15.47 4.13
N ALA A 80 5.13 15.38 5.37
CA ALA A 80 5.89 15.75 6.56
C ALA A 80 6.93 14.66 6.88
N THR A 81 8.13 14.84 6.34
CA THR A 81 9.41 14.56 7.02
C THR A 81 9.51 13.23 7.78
N ILE A 82 9.33 12.09 7.12
CA ILE A 82 10.06 10.90 7.53
C ILE A 82 11.34 10.88 6.70
N ASN A 83 12.38 11.46 7.31
CA ASN A 83 13.77 11.33 6.93
C ASN A 83 14.04 9.96 6.29
N ALA A 84 14.81 9.98 5.21
CA ALA A 84 15.42 8.84 4.54
C ALA A 84 16.41 8.03 5.43
N LYS A 85 16.12 7.90 6.73
CA LYS A 85 16.93 7.18 7.73
C LYS A 85 16.25 5.96 8.32
N ASN A 86 14.97 5.71 8.03
CA ASN A 86 14.31 4.48 8.46
C ASN A 86 14.04 3.57 7.26
N ASP A 87 15.12 3.07 6.65
CA ASP A 87 15.19 1.65 6.28
C ASP A 87 15.36 0.80 7.57
N GLU A 88 14.62 1.15 8.62
CA GLU A 88 14.43 0.27 9.75
C GLU A 88 13.82 -0.99 9.17
N VAL A 89 14.51 -2.10 9.38
CA VAL A 89 14.09 -3.45 9.01
C VAL A 89 12.59 -3.55 9.21
N PHE A 90 11.83 -3.50 8.11
CA PHE A 90 10.38 -3.68 8.18
C PHE A 90 10.17 -5.12 8.64
N ILE A 91 9.80 -5.29 9.90
CA ILE A 91 9.41 -6.59 10.44
C ILE A 91 7.90 -6.71 10.19
N PRO A 92 7.47 -7.61 9.27
CA PRO A 92 6.06 -7.91 9.06
C PRO A 92 5.38 -8.23 10.39
N VAL A 93 4.12 -7.83 10.56
CA VAL A 93 3.44 -7.95 11.87
C VAL A 93 3.42 -9.38 12.37
N PHE A 94 3.31 -10.35 11.45
CA PHE A 94 3.33 -11.78 11.78
C PHE A 94 4.70 -12.31 12.26
N LEU A 95 5.78 -11.55 12.08
CA LEU A 95 7.13 -11.86 12.60
C LEU A 95 7.47 -11.08 13.89
N ARG A 96 6.61 -10.17 14.35
CA ARG A 96 6.84 -9.41 15.59
C ARG A 96 6.56 -10.31 16.80
N LYS A 97 7.52 -10.40 17.74
CA LYS A 97 7.29 -11.09 19.02
C LYS A 97 6.26 -10.29 19.84
N LYS A 98 5.29 -10.99 20.44
CA LYS A 98 4.30 -10.43 21.37
C LYS A 98 4.94 -10.15 22.73
#